data_AF-A0AAV9A9G1-F1
#
_entry.id   AF-A0AAV9A9G1-F1
#
_cell.length_a   1.000
_cell.length_b   1.000
_cell.length_c   1.000
_cell.angle_alpha   90.00
_cell.angle_beta   90.00
_cell.angle_gamma   90.00
#
_symmetry.space_group_name_H-M   'P 1'
#
loop_
_entity.id
_entity.type
_entity.pdbx_description
1 polymer ?
#
loop_
_entity_poly.entity_id
_entity_poly.type
_entity_poly.pdbx_seq_one_letter_code
_entity_poly.pdbx_strand_id
1 'polypeptide(L)'
;MEKGRFMEIRIISAEDLDLSGRPIRGGVFVTVQTDPNCRCSTGVYTEGGSYHYLNENLQMPLPSSSRAVLVEVNCKTSSGVKKVGTAEIPVSDFDGGNLPKDYLHILSYRLREGNGRRNGIINLSVRIKSSAEWRAYPMVTPLWVAGG
;
A
#
# COMPACT_ATOMS: atom_id res chain seq x y z
N MET A 1 -20.74 13.49 -14.60
CA MET A 1 -20.02 12.23 -14.31
C MET A 1 -18.69 12.62 -13.69
N GLU A 2 -18.50 12.39 -12.39
CA GLU A 2 -17.21 12.69 -11.76
C GLU A 2 -16.10 11.91 -12.47
N LYS A 3 -15.03 12.60 -12.85
CA LYS A 3 -13.82 11.93 -13.37
C LYS A 3 -13.21 11.15 -12.20
N GLY A 4 -13.20 9.82 -12.29
CA GLY A 4 -12.58 8.98 -11.27
C GLY A 4 -11.07 9.27 -11.20
N ARG A 5 -10.52 9.32 -9.99
CA ARG A 5 -9.08 9.41 -9.73
C ARG A 5 -8.59 8.03 -9.32
N PHE A 6 -7.44 7.63 -9.85
CA PHE A 6 -6.82 6.35 -9.53
C PHE A 6 -5.43 6.62 -8.97
N MET A 7 -5.10 5.92 -7.90
CA MET A 7 -3.77 5.90 -7.33
C MET A 7 -3.04 4.67 -7.84
N GLU A 8 -1.85 4.87 -8.36
CA GLU A 8 -0.88 3.81 -8.53
C GLU A 8 0.15 3.91 -7.39
N ILE A 9 0.23 2.86 -6.58
CA ILE A 9 1.13 2.76 -5.44
C ILE A 9 2.03 1.53 -5.62
N ARG A 10 3.33 1.77 -5.70
CA ARG A 10 4.33 0.71 -5.73
C ARG A 10 4.93 0.56 -4.34
N ILE A 11 4.82 -0.63 -3.77
CA ILE A 11 5.49 -0.96 -2.52
C ILE A 11 6.93 -1.35 -2.85
N ILE A 12 7.90 -0.54 -2.43
CA ILE A 12 9.31 -0.74 -2.79
C ILE A 12 9.95 -1.70 -1.79
N SER A 13 9.93 -1.35 -0.51
CA SER A 13 10.51 -2.16 0.55
C SER A 13 9.80 -1.98 1.89
N ALA A 14 9.99 -2.95 2.78
CA ALA A 14 9.69 -2.82 4.20
C ALA A 14 10.91 -3.28 5.02
N GLU A 15 11.33 -2.44 5.96
CA GLU A 15 12.66 -2.52 6.59
C GLU A 15 12.54 -2.50 8.11
N ASP A 16 13.48 -3.18 8.78
CA ASP A 16 13.58 -3.25 10.24
C ASP A 16 12.27 -3.71 10.91
N LEU A 17 11.60 -4.67 10.27
CA LEU A 17 10.37 -5.26 10.76
C LEU A 17 10.64 -6.26 11.88
N ASP A 18 9.89 -6.12 12.96
CA ASP A 18 9.95 -6.97 14.14
C ASP A 18 8.56 -7.53 14.46
N LEU A 19 8.50 -8.79 14.87
CA LEU A 19 7.29 -9.39 15.41
C LEU A 19 7.63 -10.03 16.75
N SER A 20 7.13 -9.44 17.83
CA SER A 20 7.35 -9.91 19.21
C SER A 20 8.83 -9.97 19.61
N GLY A 21 9.64 -8.98 19.20
CA GLY A 21 11.06 -8.89 19.52
C GLY A 21 11.95 -9.79 18.66
N ARG A 22 11.42 -10.34 17.56
CA ARG A 22 12.18 -11.11 16.58
C ARG A 22 12.06 -10.50 15.18
N PRO A 23 13.19 -10.35 14.45
CA PRO A 23 13.16 -9.95 13.05
C PRO A 23 12.31 -10.89 12.19
N ILE A 24 11.50 -10.31 11.31
CA ILE A 24 10.67 -11.07 10.38
C ILE A 24 11.51 -11.46 9.16
N ARG A 25 11.51 -12.76 8.80
CA ARG A 25 12.30 -13.30 7.68
C ARG A 25 11.47 -13.71 6.45
N GLY A 26 10.16 -13.47 6.49
CA GLY A 26 9.26 -13.84 5.41
C GLY A 26 7.81 -13.88 5.88
N GLY A 27 6.91 -14.23 4.95
CA GLY A 27 5.47 -14.15 5.16
C GLY A 27 4.93 -12.72 5.12
N VAL A 28 5.74 -11.75 4.69
CA VAL A 28 5.35 -10.33 4.71
C VAL A 28 4.46 -10.01 3.52
N PHE A 29 3.39 -9.26 3.73
CA PHE A 29 2.61 -8.66 2.66
C PHE A 29 2.06 -7.31 3.13
N VAL A 30 1.74 -6.45 2.16
CA VAL A 30 1.25 -5.10 2.44
C VAL A 30 -0.17 -5.00 1.95
N THR A 31 -1.03 -4.45 2.80
CA THR A 31 -2.35 -4.00 2.42
C THR A 31 -2.34 -2.49 2.28
N VAL A 32 -2.95 -1.99 1.22
CA VAL A 32 -3.28 -0.56 1.04
C VAL A 32 -4.80 -0.37 1.08
N GLN A 33 -5.25 0.66 1.79
CA GLN A 33 -6.66 1.02 1.92
C GLN A 33 -6.84 2.54 1.74
N THR A 34 -7.72 2.94 0.83
CA THR A 34 -8.06 4.36 0.55
C THR A 34 -9.42 4.75 1.16
N ASP A 35 -10.32 3.79 1.32
CA ASP A 35 -11.60 3.93 2.01
C ASP A 35 -12.01 2.57 2.65
N PRO A 36 -13.02 2.50 3.53
CA PRO A 36 -13.44 1.25 4.18
C PRO A 36 -13.77 0.08 3.24
N ASN A 37 -14.16 0.36 2.00
CA ASN A 37 -14.54 -0.62 0.98
C ASN A 37 -13.47 -0.80 -0.11
N CYS A 38 -12.44 0.04 -0.15
CA CYS A 38 -11.38 0.03 -1.15
C CYS A 38 -10.05 -0.41 -0.52
N ARG A 39 -9.79 -1.72 -0.59
CA ARG A 39 -8.59 -2.37 -0.04
C ARG A 39 -7.96 -3.28 -1.09
N CYS A 40 -6.65 -3.18 -1.26
CA CYS A 40 -5.83 -4.08 -2.09
C CYS A 40 -4.66 -4.61 -1.27
N SER A 41 -4.09 -5.76 -1.65
CA SER A 41 -2.90 -6.30 -0.99
C SER A 41 -1.90 -6.82 -2.01
N THR A 42 -0.63 -6.76 -1.65
CA THR A 42 0.44 -7.42 -2.40
C THR A 42 0.35 -8.94 -2.26
N GLY A 43 1.12 -9.65 -3.08
CA GLY A 43 1.50 -11.03 -2.80
C GLY A 43 2.22 -11.18 -1.45
N VAL A 44 2.30 -12.43 -0.99
CA VAL A 44 3.06 -12.78 0.22
C VAL A 44 4.50 -13.06 -0.16
N TYR A 45 5.41 -12.28 0.42
CA TYR A 45 6.84 -12.41 0.25
C TYR A 45 7.40 -13.38 1.27
N THR A 46 7.89 -14.52 0.78
CA THR A 46 8.38 -15.63 1.61
C THR A 46 9.88 -15.60 1.83
N GLU A 47 10.62 -14.76 1.11
CA GLU A 47 12.07 -14.65 1.17
C GLU A 47 12.48 -13.23 1.57
N GLY A 48 13.26 -13.10 2.64
CA GLY A 48 13.76 -11.79 3.08
C GLY A 48 14.50 -11.85 4.40
N GLY A 49 15.47 -10.94 4.58
CA GLY A 49 16.13 -10.70 5.87
C GLY A 49 15.38 -9.63 6.67
N SER A 50 16.11 -8.75 7.36
CA SER A 50 15.53 -7.50 7.90
C SER A 50 15.07 -6.52 6.81
N TYR A 51 15.41 -6.80 5.55
CA TYR A 51 15.03 -6.06 4.36
C TYR A 51 14.13 -6.92 3.47
N HIS A 52 12.91 -6.45 3.23
CA HIS A 52 11.94 -7.09 2.35
C HIS A 52 11.80 -6.23 1.10
N TYR A 53 12.27 -6.71 -0.05
CA TYR A 53 12.07 -6.06 -1.35
C TYR A 53 10.79 -6.59 -1.98
N LEU A 54 9.75 -5.76 -2.04
CA LEU A 54 8.46 -6.19 -2.56
C LEU A 54 8.36 -5.90 -4.06
N ASN A 55 8.55 -4.62 -4.39
CA ASN A 55 8.54 -4.10 -5.76
C ASN A 55 7.25 -4.37 -6.55
N GLU A 56 6.12 -4.53 -5.86
CA GLU A 56 4.81 -4.78 -6.47
C GLU A 56 4.01 -3.50 -6.61
N ASN A 57 3.29 -3.39 -7.71
CA ASN A 57 2.51 -2.23 -8.09
C ASN A 57 1.02 -2.51 -7.91
N LEU A 58 0.35 -1.71 -7.08
CA LEU A 58 -1.08 -1.78 -6.84
C LEU A 58 -1.75 -0.57 -7.47
N GLN A 59 -2.91 -0.79 -8.08
CA GLN A 59 -3.73 0.28 -8.64
C GLN A 59 -5.12 0.22 -8.05
N MET A 60 -5.60 1.35 -7.50
CA MET A 60 -6.88 1.41 -6.82
C MET A 60 -7.54 2.79 -6.94
N PRO A 61 -8.88 2.87 -6.87
CA PRO A 61 -9.58 4.15 -6.77
C PRO A 61 -9.07 4.99 -5.59
N LEU A 62 -8.99 6.31 -5.81
CA LEU A 62 -8.76 7.30 -4.76
C LEU A 62 -9.95 8.27 -4.70
N PRO A 63 -10.96 7.97 -3.86
CA PRO A 63 -12.11 8.85 -3.68
C PRO A 63 -11.71 10.27 -3.33
N SER A 64 -12.45 11.27 -3.83
CA SER A 64 -12.23 12.70 -3.52
C SER A 64 -12.35 13.04 -2.03
N SER A 65 -13.06 12.22 -1.27
CA SER A 65 -13.21 12.34 0.19
C SER A 65 -12.02 11.77 0.98
N SER A 66 -11.11 11.03 0.35
CA SER A 66 -9.98 10.39 1.03
C SER A 66 -9.01 11.45 1.55
N ARG A 67 -8.71 11.41 2.84
CA ARG A 67 -7.75 12.33 3.48
C ARG A 67 -6.38 11.69 3.68
N ALA A 68 -6.35 10.37 3.78
CA ALA A 68 -5.14 9.59 3.92
C ALA A 68 -5.31 8.21 3.29
N VAL A 69 -4.17 7.55 3.05
CA VAL A 69 -4.06 6.16 2.63
C VAL A 69 -3.49 5.37 3.79
N LEU A 70 -4.22 4.35 4.23
CA LEU A 70 -3.74 3.44 5.26
C LEU A 70 -2.93 2.33 4.61
N VAL A 71 -1.68 2.19 5.02
CA VAL A 71 -0.79 1.12 4.61
C VAL A 71 -0.51 0.23 5.81
N GLU A 72 -0.87 -1.04 5.71
CA GLU A 72 -0.73 -2.03 6.78
C GLU A 72 0.25 -3.11 6.33
N VAL A 73 1.31 -3.31 7.10
CA VAL A 73 2.24 -4.43 6.91
C VAL A 73 1.77 -5.60 7.77
N ASN A 74 1.61 -6.74 7.13
CA ASN A 74 1.14 -7.97 7.74
C ASN A 74 2.16 -9.09 7.56
N CYS A 75 2.17 -10.04 8.49
CA CYS A 75 2.99 -11.24 8.45
C CYS A 75 2.11 -12.49 8.56
N LYS A 76 2.20 -13.38 7.57
CA LYS A 76 1.58 -14.69 7.59
C LYS A 76 2.49 -15.65 8.37
N THR A 77 1.99 -16.13 9.50
CA THR A 77 2.66 -17.10 10.36
C THR A 77 1.90 -18.43 10.35
N SER A 78 2.48 -19.48 10.95
CA SER A 78 1.76 -20.74 11.19
C SER A 78 0.49 -20.56 12.04
N SER A 79 0.46 -19.54 12.90
CA SER A 79 -0.69 -19.18 13.76
C SER A 79 -1.69 -18.23 13.10
N GLY A 80 -1.54 -17.97 11.79
CA GLY A 80 -2.38 -17.04 11.04
C GLY A 80 -1.69 -15.71 10.73
N VAL A 81 -2.50 -14.74 10.26
CA VAL A 81 -2.03 -13.41 9.89
C VAL A 81 -1.88 -12.53 11.13
N LYS A 82 -0.73 -11.87 11.26
CA LYS A 82 -0.42 -10.92 12.32
C LYS A 82 -0.13 -9.56 11.71
N LYS A 83 -0.68 -8.51 12.31
CA LYS A 83 -0.38 -7.13 11.96
C LYS A 83 0.98 -6.75 12.54
N VAL A 84 1.89 -6.28 11.69
CA VAL A 84 3.24 -5.84 12.08
C VAL A 84 3.24 -4.36 12.41
N GLY A 85 2.60 -3.56 11.55
CA GLY A 85 2.44 -2.13 11.79
C GLY A 85 1.66 -1.45 10.70
N THR A 86 1.27 -0.21 10.96
CA THR A 86 0.55 0.64 10.02
C THR A 86 1.26 1.98 9.81
N ALA A 87 1.07 2.55 8.63
CA ALA A 87 1.40 3.92 8.30
C ALA A 87 0.17 4.57 7.68
N GLU A 88 -0.14 5.80 8.11
CA GLU A 88 -1.17 6.62 7.49
C GLU A 88 -0.46 7.70 6.67
N ILE A 89 -0.67 7.68 5.35
CA ILE A 89 -0.04 8.57 4.38
C ILE A 89 -1.06 9.65 4.02
N PRO A 90 -0.88 10.90 4.47
CA PRO A 90 -1.76 11.99 4.09
C PRO A 90 -1.80 12.16 2.56
N VAL A 91 -3.00 12.34 2.00
CA VAL A 91 -3.17 12.56 0.56
C VAL A 91 -2.44 13.84 0.11
N SER A 92 -2.34 14.83 1.00
CA SER A 92 -1.58 16.06 0.75
C SER A 92 -0.10 15.85 0.41
N ASP A 93 0.47 14.70 0.79
CA ASP A 93 1.90 14.43 0.62
C ASP A 93 2.22 14.00 -0.83
N PHE A 94 1.20 13.64 -1.62
CA PHE A 94 1.35 13.21 -3.02
C PHE A 94 0.26 13.74 -4.00
N ASP A 95 -0.75 14.44 -3.50
CA ASP A 95 -1.84 15.04 -4.28
C ASP A 95 -2.15 16.45 -3.73
N GLY A 96 -1.08 17.25 -3.57
CA GLY A 96 -1.14 18.62 -3.07
C GLY A 96 -0.56 19.61 -4.08
N GLY A 97 -1.36 20.61 -4.45
CA GLY A 97 -0.90 21.75 -5.28
C GLY A 97 -0.87 21.49 -6.80
N ASN A 98 -0.15 22.33 -7.53
CA ASN A 98 0.00 22.26 -8.99
C ASN A 98 1.17 21.36 -9.38
N LEU A 99 1.02 20.05 -9.20
CA LEU A 99 2.01 19.07 -9.63
C LEU A 99 1.88 18.76 -11.13
N PRO A 100 2.99 18.47 -11.82
CA PRO A 100 2.92 17.96 -13.18
C PRO A 100 2.09 16.69 -13.27
N LYS A 101 1.46 16.48 -14.42
CA LYS A 101 0.77 15.22 -14.70
C LYS A 101 1.72 14.03 -14.55
N ASP A 102 1.23 12.93 -13.96
CA ASP A 102 1.98 11.68 -13.73
C ASP A 102 3.23 11.83 -12.84
N TYR A 103 3.32 12.91 -12.05
CA TYR A 103 4.43 13.10 -11.12
C TYR A 103 4.52 11.95 -10.11
N LEU A 104 5.74 11.41 -9.94
CA LEU A 104 6.02 10.27 -9.09
C LEU A 104 6.60 10.74 -7.76
N HIS A 105 5.89 10.49 -6.67
CA HIS A 105 6.39 10.69 -5.32
C HIS A 105 7.09 9.43 -4.83
N ILE A 106 8.26 9.57 -4.22
CA ILE A 106 8.93 8.48 -3.49
C ILE A 106 8.90 8.86 -2.02
N LEU A 107 8.32 7.98 -1.20
CA LEU A 107 7.96 8.25 0.18
C LEU A 107 8.47 7.16 1.11
N SER A 108 8.82 7.56 2.33
CA SER A 108 9.25 6.68 3.42
C SER A 108 8.45 7.01 4.67
N TYR A 109 7.64 6.07 5.15
CA TYR A 109 6.83 6.26 6.37
C TYR A 109 7.24 5.32 7.48
N ARG A 110 7.24 5.86 8.70
CA ARG A 110 7.44 5.09 9.91
C ARG A 110 6.20 4.24 10.19
N LEU A 111 6.39 2.93 10.31
CA LEU A 111 5.34 2.01 10.73
C LEU A 111 5.17 2.04 12.25
N ARG A 112 3.91 1.91 12.69
CA ARG A 112 3.54 1.86 14.10
C ARG A 112 2.64 0.68 14.42
N GLU A 113 2.87 0.07 15.57
CA GLU A 113 1.96 -0.93 16.14
C GLU A 113 0.71 -0.27 16.74
N GLY A 114 -0.28 -1.08 17.12
CA GLY A 114 -1.51 -0.59 17.75
C GLY A 114 -1.30 0.16 19.08
N ASN A 115 -0.17 -0.06 19.76
CA ASN A 115 0.24 0.67 20.96
C ASN A 115 1.05 1.95 20.65
N GLY A 116 1.26 2.28 19.37
CA GLY A 116 2.04 3.43 18.90
C GLY A 116 3.55 3.21 18.81
N ARG A 117 4.07 2.05 19.24
CA ARG A 117 5.49 1.68 19.14
C ARG A 117 5.93 1.65 17.68
N ARG A 118 7.12 2.17 17.41
CA ARG A 118 7.74 2.14 16.08
C ARG A 118 8.13 0.72 15.70
N ASN A 119 7.81 0.31 14.48
CA ASN A 119 8.14 -1.03 13.99
C ASN A 119 8.50 -1.03 12.50
N GLY A 120 9.72 -0.55 12.20
CA GLY A 120 10.25 -0.49 10.85
C GLY A 120 9.83 0.73 10.04
N ILE A 121 10.20 0.72 8.75
CA ILE A 121 9.89 1.75 7.76
C ILE A 121 9.30 1.06 6.53
N ILE A 122 8.31 1.70 5.90
CA ILE A 122 7.83 1.30 4.58
C ILE A 122 8.23 2.34 3.54
N ASN A 123 8.83 1.88 2.45
CA ASN A 123 9.21 2.70 1.31
C ASN A 123 8.30 2.38 0.13
N LEU A 124 7.80 3.41 -0.52
CA LEU A 124 6.82 3.28 -1.59
C LEU A 124 6.92 4.45 -2.56
N SER A 125 6.38 4.26 -3.76
CA SER A 125 6.15 5.37 -4.68
C SER A 125 4.67 5.50 -5.03
N VAL A 126 4.20 6.73 -5.20
CA VAL A 126 2.80 7.03 -5.52
C VAL A 126 2.74 7.95 -6.73
N ARG A 127 1.79 7.69 -7.63
CA ARG A 127 1.36 8.65 -8.66
C ARG A 127 -0.16 8.60 -8.84
N ILE A 128 -0.74 9.76 -9.15
CA ILE A 128 -2.17 9.88 -9.43
C ILE A 128 -2.42 9.90 -10.94
N LYS A 129 -3.37 9.07 -11.38
CA LYS A 129 -3.83 8.97 -12.76
C LYS A 129 -5.30 9.36 -12.89
N SER A 130 -5.66 9.86 -14.06
CA SER A 130 -7.05 10.17 -14.39
C SER A 130 -7.81 8.93 -14.88
N SER A 131 -9.14 8.90 -14.74
CA SER A 131 -9.98 7.76 -15.18
C SER A 131 -9.87 7.43 -16.67
N ALA A 132 -9.49 8.40 -17.50
CA ALA A 132 -9.30 8.18 -18.93
C ALA A 132 -8.05 7.31 -19.19
N GLU A 133 -7.01 7.46 -18.39
CA GLU A 133 -5.79 6.63 -18.46
C GLU A 133 -6.00 5.25 -17.86
N TRP A 134 -6.82 5.13 -16.82
CA TRP A 134 -7.14 3.83 -16.22
C TRP A 134 -7.72 2.84 -17.23
N ARG A 135 -8.68 3.30 -18.06
CA ARG A 135 -9.32 2.46 -19.07
C ARG A 135 -8.38 2.00 -20.19
N ALA A 136 -7.18 2.58 -20.30
CA ALA A 136 -6.19 2.20 -21.30
C ALA A 136 -5.25 1.07 -20.83
N TYR A 137 -5.21 0.74 -19.54
CA TYR A 137 -4.48 -0.43 -19.04
C TYR A 137 -5.40 -1.65 -19.05
N PRO A 138 -4.96 -2.82 -19.58
CA PRO A 138 -5.76 -4.03 -19.49
C PRO A 138 -6.03 -4.31 -18.02
N MET A 139 -7.30 -4.27 -17.64
CA MET A 139 -7.73 -4.59 -16.28
C MET A 139 -7.23 -6.00 -15.96
N VAL A 140 -6.32 -6.13 -14.99
CA VAL A 140 -6.25 -7.37 -14.22
C VAL A 140 -7.60 -7.42 -13.50
N THR A 141 -8.49 -8.27 -13.97
CA THR A 141 -9.85 -8.42 -13.44
C THR A 141 -9.78 -8.66 -11.93
N PRO A 142 -10.36 -7.78 -11.09
CA PRO A 142 -10.54 -8.09 -9.69
C PRO A 142 -11.42 -9.34 -9.58
N LEU A 143 -11.06 -10.25 -8.66
CA LEU A 143 -11.79 -11.49 -8.37
C LEU A 143 -13.12 -11.21 -7.64
N TRP A 144 -13.99 -10.39 -8.23
CA TRP A 144 -15.37 -10.14 -7.79
C TRP A 144 -16.37 -10.14 -8.95
N VAL A 145 -15.90 -10.32 -10.19
CA VAL A 145 -16.77 -10.50 -11.38
C VAL A 145 -16.72 -11.97 -11.82
N ALA A 146 -17.16 -12.86 -10.93
CA ALA A 146 -17.48 -14.25 -11.27
C ALA A 146 -18.43 -14.78 -10.19
N GLY A 147 -19.71 -14.46 -10.33
CA GLY A 147 -20.75 -14.82 -9.38
C GLY A 147 -22.08 -14.17 -9.74
N GLY A 148 -22.56 -14.48 -10.94
CA GLY A 148 -23.91 -14.23 -11.41
C GLY A 148 -24.43 -15.50 -12.08
#